data_AF-L1IDM0-F1
#
_entry.id   AF-L1IDM0-F1
#
_cell.length_a   1.000
_cell.length_b   1.000
_cell.length_c   1.000
_cell.angle_alpha   90.00
_cell.angle_beta   90.00
_cell.angle_gamma   90.00
#
_symmetry.space_group_name_H-M   'P 1'
#
loop_
_entity.id
_entity.type
_entity.pdbx_description
1 polymer ?
#
loop_
_entity_poly.entity_id
_entity_poly.type
_entity_poly.pdbx_seq_one_letter_code
_entity_poly.pdbx_strand_id
1 'polypeptide(L)'
;MLNPDGVFLGNYRTAFCGLDLNRQWANPAEWLVPENYHVKSLIKELADDPWISLDFVIDMHAHSTSMNAFCFVNLVADDSRDISRMQDELTFLRLMSINCKMFSLNSSRICCDPSKLGTGRRELPQVVQDHTHCYTLEASFFCYQNVGCRPTPFTQQTLIEVGRDAGITFLDYYRL
;
A
#
# COMPACT_ATOMS: atom_id res chain seq x y z
N MET A 1 -9.18 9.90 -3.15
CA MET A 1 -8.98 9.29 -4.49
C MET A 1 -7.86 10.03 -5.17
N LEU A 2 -6.81 9.35 -5.64
CA LEU A 2 -5.61 9.99 -6.19
C LEU A 2 -5.79 10.47 -7.64
N ASN A 3 -6.49 9.70 -8.48
CA ASN A 3 -6.66 9.98 -9.92
C ASN A 3 -8.14 10.19 -10.29
N PRO A 4 -8.77 11.31 -9.86
CA PRO A 4 -10.18 11.57 -10.18
C PRO A 4 -10.41 11.71 -11.70
N ASP A 5 -9.49 12.34 -12.43
CA ASP A 5 -9.63 12.59 -13.88
C ASP A 5 -9.59 11.30 -14.69
N GLY A 6 -8.63 10.41 -14.38
CA GLY A 6 -8.55 9.10 -15.01
C GLY A 6 -9.80 8.26 -14.75
N VAL A 7 -10.36 8.33 -13.54
CA VAL A 7 -11.62 7.63 -13.21
C VAL A 7 -12.79 8.18 -14.03
N PHE A 8 -12.93 9.51 -14.10
CA PHE A 8 -14.00 10.14 -14.88
C PHE A 8 -13.94 9.75 -16.37
N LEU A 9 -12.74 9.64 -16.92
CA LEU A 9 -12.50 9.24 -18.31
C LEU A 9 -12.59 7.72 -18.56
N GLY A 10 -12.72 6.91 -17.51
CA GLY A 10 -12.68 5.44 -17.64
C GLY A 10 -11.29 4.87 -17.94
N ASN A 11 -10.23 5.61 -17.62
CA ASN A 11 -8.86 5.13 -17.74
C ASN A 11 -8.59 4.02 -16.71
N TYR A 12 -7.98 2.94 -17.19
CA TYR A 12 -7.58 1.82 -16.33
C TYR A 12 -6.38 2.13 -15.43
N ARG A 13 -5.37 2.86 -15.95
CA ARG A 13 -4.05 2.98 -15.30
C ARG A 13 -3.49 4.40 -15.22
N THR A 14 -3.84 5.27 -16.16
CA THR A 14 -3.16 6.54 -16.37
C THR A 14 -4.01 7.73 -15.97
N ALA A 15 -3.35 8.83 -15.59
CA ALA A 15 -3.99 10.13 -15.43
C ALA A 15 -4.42 10.71 -16.79
N PHE A 16 -5.02 11.90 -16.77
CA PHE A 16 -5.45 12.63 -17.97
C PHE A 16 -4.31 12.76 -19.01
N CYS A 17 -3.11 13.06 -18.55
CA CYS A 17 -1.90 13.24 -19.38
C CYS A 17 -1.29 11.92 -19.89
N GLY A 18 -1.91 10.76 -19.63
CA GLY A 18 -1.41 9.45 -20.07
C GLY A 18 -0.26 8.89 -19.22
N LEU A 19 0.09 9.54 -18.10
CA LEU A 19 1.14 9.08 -17.20
C LEU A 19 0.60 8.08 -16.17
N ASP A 20 1.39 7.05 -15.87
CA ASP A 20 1.18 6.16 -14.72
C ASP A 20 1.65 6.87 -13.45
N LEU A 21 0.71 7.37 -12.64
CA LEU A 21 0.98 8.12 -11.41
C LEU A 21 1.86 7.33 -10.42
N ASN A 22 1.75 6.00 -10.38
CA ASN A 22 2.59 5.16 -9.52
C ASN A 22 3.99 4.89 -10.12
N ARG A 23 4.42 5.72 -11.08
CA ARG A 23 5.80 5.82 -11.57
C ARG A 23 6.36 7.25 -11.46
N GLN A 24 5.60 8.18 -10.91
CA GLN A 24 5.95 9.60 -10.85
C GLN A 24 6.34 10.07 -9.43
N TRP A 25 6.60 9.16 -8.49
CA TRP A 25 6.85 9.55 -7.10
C TRP A 25 8.25 10.10 -6.83
N ALA A 26 9.24 9.83 -7.69
CA ALA A 26 10.62 10.23 -7.46
C ALA A 26 10.77 11.76 -7.44
N ASN A 27 10.37 12.41 -8.53
CA ASN A 27 10.42 13.86 -8.68
C ASN A 27 9.18 14.38 -9.41
N PRO A 28 7.99 14.36 -8.78
CA PRO A 28 6.77 14.87 -9.39
C PRO A 28 6.89 16.38 -9.60
N ALA A 29 6.53 16.88 -10.78
CA ALA A 29 6.42 18.30 -11.04
C ALA A 29 4.97 18.76 -10.84
N GLU A 30 4.75 19.82 -10.07
CA GLU A 30 3.41 20.34 -9.71
C GLU A 30 2.53 20.58 -10.94
N TRP A 31 3.08 21.12 -12.03
CA TRP A 31 2.32 21.43 -13.24
C TRP A 31 1.99 20.20 -14.12
N LEU A 32 2.68 19.07 -13.94
CA LEU A 32 2.53 17.87 -14.78
C LEU A 32 1.80 16.73 -14.05
N VAL A 33 2.11 16.55 -12.77
CA VAL A 33 1.59 15.50 -11.90
C VAL A 33 1.22 16.11 -10.53
N PRO A 34 0.29 17.09 -10.49
CA PRO A 34 -0.07 17.81 -9.28
C PRO A 34 -0.50 16.87 -8.14
N GLU A 35 -1.14 15.74 -8.47
CA GLU A 35 -1.65 14.78 -7.51
C GLU A 35 -0.52 14.16 -6.68
N ASN A 36 0.52 13.67 -7.34
CA ASN A 36 1.71 13.14 -6.66
C ASN A 36 2.48 14.24 -5.94
N TYR A 37 2.59 15.43 -6.53
CA TYR A 37 3.32 16.55 -5.94
C TYR A 37 2.72 16.98 -4.60
N HIS A 38 1.41 17.26 -4.57
CA HIS A 38 0.73 17.71 -3.35
C HIS A 38 0.62 16.59 -2.32
N VAL A 39 0.38 15.34 -2.71
CA VAL A 39 0.35 14.22 -1.76
C VAL A 39 1.74 13.97 -1.15
N LYS A 40 2.82 13.98 -1.95
CA LYS A 40 4.18 13.83 -1.42
C LYS A 40 4.55 15.00 -0.49
N SER A 41 4.15 16.22 -0.83
CA SER A 41 4.38 17.40 0.01
C SER A 41 3.66 17.31 1.35
N LEU A 42 2.39 16.88 1.34
CA LEU A 42 1.61 16.66 2.56
C LEU A 42 2.21 15.55 3.43
N ILE A 43 2.60 14.42 2.84
CA ILE A 43 3.25 13.32 3.57
C ILE A 43 4.52 13.82 4.26
N LYS A 44 5.33 14.62 3.54
CA LYS A 44 6.54 15.21 4.11
C LYS A 44 6.22 16.18 5.24
N GLU A 45 5.22 17.05 5.08
CA GLU A 45 4.77 17.97 6.12
C GLU A 45 4.34 17.23 7.39
N LEU A 46 3.57 16.15 7.24
CA LEU A 46 3.14 15.29 8.35
C LEU A 46 4.32 14.55 9.01
N ALA A 47 5.34 14.18 8.23
CA ALA A 47 6.55 13.55 8.75
C ALA A 47 7.48 14.55 9.47
N ASP A 48 7.51 15.81 9.05
CA ASP A 48 8.32 16.85 9.65
C ASP A 48 7.65 17.48 10.90
N ASP A 49 6.35 17.25 11.11
CA ASP A 49 5.60 17.78 12.27
C ASP A 49 5.95 17.01 13.56
N PRO A 50 6.52 17.67 14.59
CA PRO A 50 6.90 17.02 15.84
C PRO A 50 5.70 16.54 16.70
N TRP A 51 4.48 16.94 16.37
CA TRP A 51 3.25 16.52 17.08
C TRP A 51 2.56 15.33 16.43
N ILE A 52 3.02 14.88 15.26
CA ILE A 52 2.43 13.79 14.49
C ILE A 52 3.41 12.63 14.41
N SER A 53 2.96 11.43 14.78
CA SER A 53 3.67 10.18 14.48
C SER A 53 3.09 9.60 13.20
N LEU A 54 3.85 9.66 12.10
CA LEU A 54 3.42 9.08 10.84
C LEU A 54 3.86 7.60 10.78
N ASP A 55 3.04 6.72 11.32
CA ASP A 55 3.40 5.30 11.44
C ASP A 55 3.15 4.50 10.14
N PHE A 56 2.16 4.89 9.33
CA PHE A 56 1.76 4.14 8.13
C PHE A 56 1.47 5.03 6.93
N VAL A 57 1.99 4.61 5.77
CA VAL A 57 1.60 5.10 4.44
C VAL A 57 1.22 3.91 3.58
N ILE A 58 -0.08 3.76 3.29
CA ILE A 58 -0.61 2.61 2.54
C ILE A 58 -1.15 3.06 1.18
N ASP A 59 -0.47 2.62 0.13
CA ASP A 59 -0.86 2.81 -1.27
C ASP A 59 -1.82 1.68 -1.68
N MET A 60 -3.11 2.00 -1.84
CA MET A 60 -4.16 1.01 -2.12
C MET A 60 -4.38 0.85 -3.63
N HIS A 61 -4.23 -0.38 -4.11
CA HIS A 61 -4.34 -0.78 -5.52
C HIS A 61 -5.25 -1.98 -5.69
N ALA A 62 -5.48 -2.31 -6.95
CA ALA A 62 -6.10 -3.54 -7.33
C ALA A 62 -5.27 -4.30 -8.36
N HIS A 63 -5.29 -5.62 -8.25
CA HIS A 63 -4.41 -6.51 -8.98
C HIS A 63 -5.19 -7.42 -9.93
N SER A 64 -4.74 -7.50 -11.18
CA SER A 64 -5.53 -8.13 -12.26
C SER A 64 -5.42 -9.65 -12.35
N THR A 65 -4.33 -10.25 -11.87
CA THR A 65 -4.06 -11.69 -12.02
C THR A 65 -4.11 -12.47 -10.72
N SER A 66 -3.51 -11.93 -9.65
CA SER A 66 -3.57 -12.51 -8.31
C SER A 66 -4.98 -12.51 -7.72
N MET A 67 -5.28 -13.54 -6.93
CA MET A 67 -6.46 -13.64 -6.07
C MET A 67 -6.17 -13.06 -4.68
N ASN A 68 -7.22 -12.86 -3.88
CA ASN A 68 -7.17 -12.33 -2.50
C ASN A 68 -6.73 -10.86 -2.42
N ALA A 69 -6.77 -10.31 -1.20
CA ALA A 69 -6.04 -9.11 -0.84
C ALA A 69 -4.66 -9.48 -0.30
N PHE A 70 -3.64 -8.67 -0.55
CA PHE A 70 -2.26 -8.93 -0.09
C PHE A 70 -1.43 -7.65 -0.13
N CYS A 71 -0.27 -7.65 0.53
CA CYS A 71 0.62 -6.48 0.55
C CYS A 71 1.94 -6.73 -0.16
N PHE A 72 2.44 -5.70 -0.85
CA PHE A 72 3.86 -5.56 -1.11
C PHE A 72 4.49 -4.63 -0.08
N VAL A 73 5.59 -5.08 0.52
CA VAL A 73 6.38 -4.31 1.50
C VAL A 73 7.83 -4.22 1.05
N ASN A 74 8.62 -3.35 1.69
CA ASN A 74 10.04 -3.24 1.38
C ASN A 74 10.88 -3.97 2.43
N LEU A 75 12.07 -4.38 2.02
CA LEU A 75 13.15 -4.58 2.97
C LEU A 75 14.02 -3.33 2.90
N VAL A 76 14.24 -2.70 4.04
CA VAL A 76 15.35 -1.75 4.20
C VAL A 76 16.62 -2.59 4.17
N ALA A 77 17.23 -2.67 3.00
CA ALA A 77 18.48 -3.40 2.82
C ALA A 77 19.62 -2.48 3.25
N ASP A 78 20.14 -2.68 4.45
CA ASP A 78 21.56 -2.38 4.67
C ASP A 78 22.26 -3.18 5.78
N ASP A 79 21.59 -4.12 6.47
CA ASP A 79 22.35 -5.06 7.30
C ASP A 79 21.62 -6.39 7.47
N SER A 80 22.39 -7.47 7.40
CA SER A 80 21.91 -8.86 7.58
C SER A 80 21.50 -9.19 9.02
N ARG A 81 21.31 -8.15 9.86
CA ARG A 81 21.21 -8.22 11.32
C ARG A 81 19.88 -7.77 11.91
N ASP A 82 18.89 -7.37 11.11
CA ASP A 82 17.67 -6.81 11.70
C ASP A 82 16.42 -7.69 11.50
N ILE A 83 16.49 -8.88 12.10
CA ILE A 83 15.33 -9.78 12.24
C ILE A 83 14.18 -9.03 12.93
N SER A 84 14.48 -8.13 13.87
CA SER A 84 13.49 -7.32 14.58
C SER A 84 12.74 -6.39 13.63
N ARG A 85 13.45 -5.61 12.80
CA ARG A 85 12.79 -4.76 11.79
C ARG A 85 11.98 -5.56 10.77
N MET A 86 12.47 -6.72 10.34
CA MET A 86 11.69 -7.59 9.45
C MET A 86 10.43 -8.11 10.14
N GLN A 87 10.51 -8.46 11.43
CA GLN A 87 9.34 -8.87 12.19
C GLN A 87 8.33 -7.73 12.30
N ASP A 88 8.82 -6.53 12.58
CA ASP A 88 8.02 -5.31 12.70
C ASP A 88 7.27 -4.98 11.40
N GLU A 89 7.97 -4.97 10.26
CA GLU A 89 7.40 -4.77 8.91
C GLU A 89 6.33 -5.81 8.56
N LEU A 90 6.38 -7.00 9.17
CA LEU A 90 5.42 -8.07 8.95
C LEU A 90 4.31 -8.13 10.02
N THR A 91 4.42 -7.37 11.11
CA THR A 91 3.46 -7.39 12.22
C THR A 91 2.06 -7.02 11.73
N PHE A 92 1.93 -5.90 11.01
CA PHE A 92 0.65 -5.48 10.43
C PHE A 92 0.06 -6.54 9.49
N LEU A 93 0.90 -7.15 8.64
CA LEU A 93 0.45 -8.19 7.70
C LEU A 93 -0.03 -9.46 8.42
N ARG A 94 0.63 -9.84 9.52
CA ARG A 94 0.23 -10.98 10.36
C ARG A 94 -1.10 -10.72 11.03
N LEU A 95 -1.29 -9.53 11.62
CA LEU A 95 -2.56 -9.15 12.21
C LEU A 95 -3.68 -9.08 11.15
N MET A 96 -3.39 -8.53 9.96
CA MET A 96 -4.33 -8.53 8.84
C MET A 96 -4.78 -9.95 8.45
N SER A 97 -3.87 -10.93 8.49
CA SER A 97 -4.19 -12.32 8.17
C SER A 97 -5.09 -13.00 9.22
N ILE A 98 -5.07 -12.51 10.45
CA ILE A 98 -5.95 -12.97 11.54
C ILE A 98 -7.33 -12.30 11.39
N ASN A 99 -7.34 -11.00 11.15
CA ASN A 99 -8.56 -10.18 11.18
C ASN A 99 -9.35 -10.22 9.87
N CYS A 100 -8.69 -10.39 8.73
CA CYS A 100 -9.30 -10.34 7.40
C CYS A 100 -9.20 -11.69 6.69
N LYS A 101 -10.32 -12.40 6.60
CA LYS A 101 -10.40 -13.69 5.89
C LYS A 101 -10.04 -13.58 4.40
N MET A 102 -10.15 -12.41 3.79
CA MET A 102 -9.87 -12.17 2.36
C MET A 102 -8.40 -11.82 2.12
N PHE A 103 -7.62 -11.63 3.19
CA PHE A 103 -6.21 -11.28 3.12
C PHE A 103 -5.34 -12.53 3.10
N SER A 104 -4.38 -12.58 2.19
CA SER A 104 -3.44 -13.68 2.03
C SER A 104 -2.04 -13.24 2.43
N LEU A 105 -1.60 -13.70 3.61
CA LEU A 105 -0.22 -13.51 4.05
C LEU A 105 0.76 -14.21 3.09
N ASN A 106 0.38 -15.38 2.57
CA ASN A 106 1.22 -16.16 1.63
C ASN A 106 1.41 -15.45 0.28
N SER A 107 0.43 -14.65 -0.15
CA SER A 107 0.52 -13.86 -1.38
C SER A 107 1.23 -12.52 -1.15
N SER A 108 1.33 -12.09 0.11
CA SER A 108 2.07 -10.89 0.49
C SER A 108 3.56 -11.17 0.38
N ARG A 109 4.32 -10.21 -0.16
CA ARG A 109 5.75 -10.43 -0.40
C ARG A 109 6.55 -9.15 -0.28
N ILE A 110 7.80 -9.33 0.11
CA ILE A 110 8.80 -8.30 0.05
C ILE A 110 9.22 -8.14 -1.41
N CYS A 111 9.16 -6.92 -1.94
CA CYS A 111 9.48 -6.66 -3.35
C CYS A 111 10.42 -5.46 -3.47
N CYS A 112 11.68 -5.75 -3.78
CA CYS A 112 12.75 -4.76 -3.99
C CYS A 112 13.17 -4.66 -5.47
N ASP A 113 12.28 -5.01 -6.40
CA ASP A 113 12.53 -4.98 -7.84
C ASP A 113 12.90 -3.55 -8.31
N PRO A 114 14.03 -3.34 -9.01
CA PRO A 114 14.44 -2.02 -9.51
C PRO A 114 13.41 -1.33 -10.41
N SER A 115 12.56 -2.08 -11.12
CA SER A 115 11.47 -1.52 -11.94
C SER A 115 10.41 -0.79 -11.12
N LYS A 116 10.43 -0.96 -9.79
CA LYS A 116 9.49 -0.33 -8.85
C LYS A 116 10.07 0.91 -8.19
N LEU A 117 11.30 1.33 -8.49
CA LEU A 117 11.93 2.47 -7.83
C LEU A 117 11.00 3.70 -7.81
N GLY A 118 10.40 4.09 -8.95
CA GLY A 118 9.48 5.24 -9.00
C GLY A 118 8.08 5.06 -8.40
N THR A 119 7.80 3.96 -7.69
CA THR A 119 6.52 3.74 -6.98
C THR A 119 6.47 4.46 -5.64
N GLY A 120 5.26 4.76 -5.14
CA GLY A 120 5.07 5.44 -3.86
C GLY A 120 5.73 4.68 -2.73
N ARG A 121 5.47 3.37 -2.65
CA ARG A 121 6.09 2.47 -1.69
C ARG A 121 7.62 2.56 -1.66
N ARG A 122 8.30 2.80 -2.78
CA ARG A 122 9.77 2.80 -2.87
C ARG A 122 10.39 4.19 -2.71
N GLU A 123 9.67 5.25 -3.06
CA GLU A 123 10.15 6.63 -2.96
C GLU A 123 9.80 7.29 -1.62
N LEU A 124 8.63 7.01 -1.07
CA LEU A 124 8.14 7.65 0.15
C LEU A 124 9.00 7.36 1.40
N PRO A 125 9.61 6.17 1.59
CA PRO A 125 10.55 5.94 2.69
C PRO A 125 11.71 6.94 2.76
N GLN A 126 12.06 7.62 1.66
CA GLN A 126 13.15 8.60 1.63
C GLN A 126 12.75 9.98 2.20
N VAL A 127 11.45 10.20 2.44
CA VAL A 127 10.91 11.50 2.89
C VAL A 127 10.04 11.39 4.14
N VAL A 128 10.05 10.23 4.80
CA VAL A 128 9.33 9.95 6.05
C VAL A 128 10.32 9.42 7.09
N GLN A 129 9.88 9.23 8.33
CA GLN A 129 10.73 8.71 9.39
C GLN A 129 11.03 7.21 9.20
N ASP A 130 12.16 6.75 9.76
CA ASP A 130 12.59 5.35 9.66
C ASP A 130 11.59 4.32 10.22
N HIS A 131 10.69 4.73 11.12
CA HIS A 131 9.65 3.87 11.70
C HIS A 131 8.38 3.80 10.84
N THR A 132 8.26 4.64 9.80
CA THR A 132 7.07 4.69 8.97
C THR A 132 6.99 3.49 8.02
N HIS A 133 5.95 2.70 8.17
CA HIS A 133 5.67 1.58 7.28
C HIS A 133 5.06 2.06 5.96
N CYS A 134 5.75 1.81 4.85
CA CYS A 134 5.27 2.13 3.50
C CYS A 134 4.85 0.85 2.77
N TYR A 135 3.54 0.65 2.60
CA TYR A 135 2.98 -0.57 2.00
C TYR A 135 2.24 -0.28 0.69
N THR A 136 2.18 -1.28 -0.19
CA THR A 136 1.18 -1.34 -1.26
C THR A 136 0.18 -2.43 -0.92
N LEU A 137 -1.06 -2.07 -0.62
CA LEU A 137 -2.16 -3.01 -0.40
C LEU A 137 -2.88 -3.26 -1.74
N GLU A 138 -2.90 -4.50 -2.17
CA GLU A 138 -3.54 -4.93 -3.42
C GLU A 138 -4.80 -5.73 -3.11
N ALA A 139 -5.88 -5.48 -3.85
CA ALA A 139 -7.07 -6.33 -3.85
C ALA A 139 -7.31 -6.92 -5.25
N SER A 140 -7.64 -8.21 -5.34
CA SER A 140 -7.93 -8.83 -6.64
C SER A 140 -9.12 -8.19 -7.35
N PHE A 141 -9.04 -8.03 -8.68
CA PHE A 141 -10.22 -7.74 -9.51
C PHE A 141 -11.24 -8.88 -9.56
N PHE A 142 -10.80 -10.10 -9.27
CA PHE A 142 -11.58 -11.29 -9.53
C PHE A 142 -12.22 -11.83 -8.25
N CYS A 143 -11.44 -12.50 -7.42
CA CYS A 143 -11.97 -13.22 -6.27
C CYS A 143 -10.95 -13.36 -5.14
N TYR A 144 -11.47 -13.71 -3.96
CA TYR A 144 -10.68 -14.26 -2.87
C TYR A 144 -11.01 -15.74 -2.70
N GLN A 145 -10.06 -16.50 -2.19
CA GLN A 145 -10.18 -17.93 -1.97
C GLN A 145 -9.51 -18.33 -0.66
N ASN A 146 -10.34 -18.83 0.26
CA ASN A 146 -9.87 -19.40 1.51
C ASN A 146 -9.52 -20.88 1.30
N VAL A 147 -8.61 -21.40 2.14
CA VAL A 147 -8.20 -22.81 2.07
C VAL A 147 -9.42 -23.72 2.19
N GLY A 148 -9.58 -24.64 1.23
CA GLY A 148 -10.71 -25.57 1.18
C GLY A 148 -12.04 -24.98 0.72
N CYS A 149 -12.09 -23.68 0.39
CA CYS A 149 -13.30 -23.01 -0.11
C CYS A 149 -13.25 -22.80 -1.63
N ARG A 150 -14.43 -22.65 -2.24
CA ARG A 150 -14.52 -22.18 -3.63
C ARG A 150 -14.18 -20.69 -3.71
N PRO A 151 -13.58 -20.23 -4.82
CA PRO A 151 -13.33 -18.80 -5.02
C PRO A 151 -14.62 -18.00 -4.97
N THR A 152 -14.61 -16.89 -4.22
CA THR A 152 -15.74 -15.97 -4.06
C THR A 152 -15.40 -14.62 -4.68
N PRO A 153 -16.21 -14.09 -5.61
CA PRO A 153 -15.93 -12.82 -6.25
C PRO A 153 -15.82 -11.66 -5.27
N PHE A 154 -14.90 -10.73 -5.55
CA PHE A 154 -14.91 -9.45 -4.85
C PHE A 154 -16.11 -8.62 -5.31
N THR A 155 -16.85 -8.12 -4.33
CA THR A 155 -17.91 -7.13 -4.46
C THR A 155 -17.49 -5.84 -3.76
N GLN A 156 -18.21 -4.75 -4.00
CA GLN A 156 -18.03 -3.51 -3.25
C GLN A 156 -18.14 -3.75 -1.74
N GLN A 157 -19.10 -4.57 -1.31
CA GLN A 157 -19.30 -4.89 0.11
C GLN A 157 -18.08 -5.59 0.70
N THR A 158 -17.51 -6.56 0.00
CA THR A 158 -16.30 -7.26 0.48
C THR A 158 -15.07 -6.35 0.50
N LEU A 159 -14.95 -5.39 -0.40
CA LEU A 159 -13.86 -4.40 -0.36
C LEU A 159 -14.02 -3.45 0.84
N ILE A 160 -15.25 -3.06 1.18
CA ILE A 160 -15.54 -2.30 2.41
C ILE A 160 -15.17 -3.15 3.65
N GLU A 161 -15.46 -4.45 3.64
CA GLU A 161 -15.05 -5.36 4.71
C GLU A 161 -13.52 -5.43 4.85
N VAL A 162 -12.76 -5.49 3.75
CA VAL A 162 -11.28 -5.42 3.81
C VAL A 162 -10.81 -4.14 4.49
N GLY A 163 -11.41 -2.98 4.15
CA GLY A 163 -11.09 -1.70 4.78
C GLY A 163 -11.45 -1.65 6.27
N ARG A 164 -12.61 -2.20 6.64
CA ARG A 164 -13.03 -2.33 8.06
C ARG A 164 -12.04 -3.20 8.84
N ASP A 165 -11.66 -4.35 8.29
CA ASP A 165 -10.78 -5.30 8.96
C ASP A 165 -9.34 -4.74 9.05
N ALA A 166 -8.92 -3.88 8.12
CA ALA A 166 -7.71 -3.06 8.25
C ALA A 166 -7.79 -2.06 9.40
N GLY A 167 -8.94 -1.40 9.58
CA GLY A 167 -9.22 -0.54 10.74
C GLY A 167 -9.08 -1.27 12.08
N ILE A 168 -9.64 -2.48 12.19
CA ILE A 168 -9.50 -3.34 13.37
C ILE A 168 -8.02 -3.71 13.58
N THR A 169 -7.31 -4.00 12.49
CA THR A 169 -5.90 -4.36 12.55
C THR A 169 -5.02 -3.22 13.06
N PHE A 170 -5.29 -1.97 12.70
CA PHE A 170 -4.59 -0.83 13.31
C PHE A 170 -4.82 -0.78 14.82
N LEU A 171 -6.06 -0.99 15.27
CA LEU A 171 -6.36 -1.00 16.71
C LEU A 171 -5.59 -2.10 17.45
N ASP A 172 -5.46 -3.28 16.87
CA ASP A 172 -4.68 -4.37 17.47
C ASP A 172 -3.18 -4.08 17.43
N TYR A 173 -2.68 -3.47 16.35
CA TYR A 173 -1.27 -3.08 16.22
C TYR A 173 -0.84 -2.13 17.35
N TYR A 174 -1.65 -1.11 17.67
CA TYR A 174 -1.34 -0.16 18.76
C TYR A 174 -1.65 -0.69 20.17
N ARG A 175 -2.09 -1.94 20.31
CA ARG A 175 -2.32 -2.61 21.61
C ARG A 175 -1.21 -3.59 21.99
N LEU A 176 -0.27 -3.86 21.07
CA LEU A 176 0.92 -4.67 21.33
C LEU A 176 1.87 -3.97 22.31
#